data_AF-A0A355SK74-F1
#
_entry.id   AF-A0A355SK74-F1
#
_cell.length_a   1.000
_cell.length_b   1.000
_cell.length_c   1.000
_cell.angle_alpha   90.00
_cell.angle_beta   90.00
_cell.angle_gamma   90.00
#
_symmetry.space_group_name_H-M   'P 1'
#
loop_
_entity.id
_entity.type
_entity.pdbx_description
1 polymer ?
#
loop_
_entity_poly.entity_id
_entity_poly.type
_entity_poly.pdbx_seq_one_letter_code
_entity_poly.pdbx_strand_id
1 'polypeptide(L)' 'VDEWGKRRLAYEINDLTEGYYVLINFEANSDLPKELDRIFRITDTVIRHLIVNLDKK' A
#
# COMPACT_ATOMS: atom_id res chain seq x y z
N VAL A 1 -11.43 4.93 3.95
CA VAL A 1 -10.83 3.62 3.63
C VAL A 1 -11.75 2.95 2.65
N ASP A 2 -11.25 2.61 1.47
CA ASP A 2 -11.97 1.92 0.41
C ASP A 2 -11.32 0.55 0.21
N GLU A 3 -12.13 -0.50 0.29
CA GLU A 3 -11.68 -1.89 0.27
C GLU A 3 -12.10 -2.54 -1.05
N TRP A 4 -11.12 -2.90 -1.87
CA TRP A 4 -11.35 -3.44 -3.20
C TRP A 4 -11.42 -4.96 -3.23
N GLY A 5 -11.21 -5.61 -2.08
CA GLY A 5 -11.27 -7.05 -1.93
C GLY A 5 -10.04 -7.79 -2.45
N LYS A 6 -10.17 -9.11 -2.56
CA LYS A 6 -9.16 -9.98 -3.19
C LYS A 6 -9.22 -9.85 -4.71
N ARG A 7 -8.07 -9.68 -5.33
CA ARG A 7 -7.91 -9.64 -6.80
C ARG A 7 -6.70 -10.46 -7.20
N ARG A 8 -6.81 -11.12 -8.36
CA ARG A 8 -5.69 -11.86 -8.96
C ARG A 8 -4.65 -10.87 -9.49
N LEU A 9 -3.39 -11.10 -9.17
CA LEU A 9 -2.26 -10.31 -9.64
C LEU A 9 -1.95 -10.65 -11.10
N ALA A 10 -1.43 -9.66 -11.85
CA ALA A 10 -1.02 -9.88 -13.24
C ALA A 10 0.19 -10.83 -13.36
N TYR A 11 1.03 -10.84 -12.32
CA TYR A 11 2.18 -11.71 -12.16
C TYR A 11 2.40 -11.98 -10.67
N GLU A 12 3.14 -13.04 -10.38
CA GLU A 12 3.40 -13.47 -9.01
C GLU A 12 4.35 -12.50 -8.28
N ILE A 13 4.01 -12.15 -7.03
CA ILE A 13 4.84 -11.29 -6.18
C ILE A 13 5.05 -12.05 -4.87
N ASN A 14 6.30 -12.32 -4.49
CA ASN A 14 6.64 -13.11 -3.30
C ASN A 14 5.86 -14.45 -3.24
N ASP A 15 5.81 -15.16 -4.37
CA ASP A 15 5.10 -16.45 -4.52
C ASP A 15 3.57 -16.37 -4.30
N LEU A 16 3.00 -15.17 -4.31
CA LEU A 16 1.56 -14.92 -4.20
C LEU A 16 0.96 -14.53 -5.55
N THR A 17 -0.15 -15.17 -5.90
CA THR A 17 -0.91 -14.91 -7.14
C THR A 17 -2.16 -14.07 -6.94
N GLU A 18 -2.56 -13.85 -5.69
CA GLU A 18 -3.72 -13.05 -5.29
C GLU A 18 -3.31 -12.08 -4.19
N GLY A 19 -3.92 -10.89 -4.19
CA GLY A 19 -3.68 -9.85 -3.18
C GLY A 19 -4.98 -9.17 -2.76
N TYR A 20 -5.01 -8.67 -1.51
CA TYR A 20 -6.10 -7.84 -1.02
C TYR A 20 -5.75 -6.37 -1.18
N TYR A 21 -6.62 -5.62 -1.87
CA TYR A 21 -6.37 -4.21 -2.18
C TYR A 21 -7.16 -3.29 -1.26
N VAL A 22 -6.46 -2.35 -0.63
CA VAL A 22 -7.06 -1.29 0.20
C VAL A 22 -6.52 0.06 -0.24
N LEU A 23 -7.43 0.99 -0.50
CA LEU A 23 -7.13 2.38 -0.80
C LEU A 23 -7.46 3.24 0.44
N ILE A 24 -6.48 3.99 0.92
CA ILE A 24 -6.63 4.86 2.09
C ILE A 24 -6.21 6.28 1.70
N ASN A 25 -7.17 7.19 1.75
CA ASN A 25 -6.89 8.62 1.73
C ASN A 25 -6.74 9.08 3.17
N PHE A 26 -5.62 9.73 3.47
CA PHE A 26 -5.33 10.28 4.79
C PHE A 26 -4.68 11.65 4.65
N GLU A 27 -4.89 12.49 5.65
CA GLU A 27 -4.21 13.77 5.80
C GLU A 27 -3.22 13.65 6.95
N ALA A 28 -1.96 13.97 6.70
CA ALA A 28 -0.91 13.92 7.71
C ALA A 28 0.26 14.85 7.35
N ASN A 29 1.11 15.12 8.34
CA ASN A 29 2.37 15.82 8.15
C ASN A 29 3.36 14.96 7.35
N SER A 30 4.35 15.61 6.71
CA SER A 30 5.37 14.97 5.86
C SER A 30 6.21 13.88 6.54
N ASP A 31 6.23 13.82 7.87
CA ASP A 31 6.95 12.79 8.64
C ASP A 31 6.23 11.44 8.63
N LEU A 32 4.89 11.44 8.62
CA LEU A 32 4.10 10.22 8.73
C LEU A 32 4.22 9.29 7.50
N PRO A 33 4.23 9.79 6.25
CA PRO A 33 4.49 8.96 5.07
C PRO A 33 5.84 8.24 5.13
N LYS A 34 6.88 8.86 5.70
CA LYS A 34 8.21 8.24 5.84
C LYS A 34 8.19 7.10 6.84
N GLU A 35 7.52 7.28 7.97
CA GLU A 35 7.39 6.23 8.97
C GLU A 35 6.53 5.07 8.47
N LEU A 36 5.45 5.36 7.74
CA LEU A 36 4.63 4.33 7.10
C LEU A 36 5.42 3.51 6.08
N ASP A 37 6.24 4.16 5.23
CA ASP A 37 7.10 3.46 4.27
C ASP A 37 8.03 2.46 4.98
N ARG A 38 8.63 2.89 6.10
CA ARG A 38 9.50 2.04 6.92
C ARG A 38 8.74 0.85 7.51
N ILE A 39 7.57 1.08 8.10
CA ILE A 39 6.77 0.03 8.73
C ILE A 39 6.26 -0.97 7.69
N PHE A 40 5.72 -0.50 6.56
CA PHE A 40 5.21 -1.37 5.50
C PHE A 40 6.32 -2.22 4.88
N ARG A 41 7.54 -1.71 4.80
CA ARG A 41 8.68 -2.49 4.32
C ARG A 41 9.11 -3.62 5.27
N ILE A 42 8.90 -3.45 6.57
CA ILE A 42 9.22 -4.45 7.61
C ILE A 42 8.08 -5.48 7.74
N THR A 43 6.87 -5.08 7.36
CA THR A 43 5.67 -5.89 7.57
C THR A 43 5.50 -6.90 6.45
N ASP A 44 5.79 -8.17 6.70
CA ASP A 44 5.68 -9.25 5.71
C ASP A 44 4.28 -9.44 5.11
N THR A 45 3.21 -8.99 5.79
CA THR A 45 1.84 -9.08 5.27
C THR A 45 1.56 -8.06 4.15
N VAL A 46 2.38 -7.02 4.03
CA VAL A 46 2.26 -5.99 2.99
C VAL A 46 3.25 -6.31 1.87
N ILE A 47 2.75 -6.93 0.81
CA ILE A 47 3.59 -7.34 -0.33
C ILE A 47 4.03 -6.17 -1.21
N ARG A 48 3.24 -5.09 -1.22
CA ARG A 48 3.50 -3.87 -2.00
C ARG A 48 2.65 -2.73 -1.47
N HIS A 49 3.25 -1.55 -1.28
CA HIS A 49 2.56 -0.31 -0.98
C HIS A 49 2.93 0.79 -1.97
N LEU A 50 2.06 1.76 -2.12
CA LEU A 50 2.30 2.97 -2.91
C LEU A 50 1.71 4.16 -2.16
N ILE A 51 2.55 5.15 -1.85
CA ILE A 51 2.12 6.39 -1.23
C ILE A 51 2.21 7.49 -2.28
N VAL A 52 1.07 8.13 -2.58
CA VAL A 52 0.97 9.19 -3.59
C VAL A 52 0.61 10.49 -2.89
N ASN A 53 1.33 11.56 -3.22
CA ASN A 53 0.94 12.91 -2.79
C ASN A 53 -0.10 13.46 -3.78
N LEU A 54 -1.31 13.68 -3.30
CA LEU A 54 -2.44 14.19 -4.09
C LEU A 54 -2.34 15.71 -4.39
N ASP A 55 -1.50 16.44 -3.66
CA ASP A 55 -1.36 17.91 -3.75
C ASP A 55 -0.43 18.33 -4.91
N LYS A 56 0.50 17.45 -5.32
CA LYS A 56 1.33 17.69 -6.51
C LYS A 56 0.53 17.41 -7.78
N LYS A 57 -0.05 18.48 -8.35
CA LYS A 57 -0.56 18.51 -9.71
C LYS A 57 0.42 19.19 -10.67
#